data_AF-A0AB39S9I0-F1
#
_entry.id   AF-A0AB39S9I0-F1
#
_cell.length_a   1.000
_cell.length_b   1.000
_cell.length_c   1.000
_cell.angle_alpha   90.00
_cell.angle_beta   90.00
_cell.angle_gamma   90.00
#
_symmetry.space_group_name_H-M   'P 1'
#
loop_
_entity.id
_entity.type
_entity.pdbx_description
1 polymer ?
#
loop_
_entity_poly.entity_id
_entity_poly.type
_entity_poly.pdbx_seq_one_letter_code
_entity_poly.pdbx_strand_id
1 'polypeptide(L)'
;MIVIILRLVGWIAVWVGLLALLVGFLSPGFTPLFVPLLGYATFRAVLQLPYFRSSIYIQRVLWQYPWQLLTDVPHGRNKHPQVQEDEMWFEFPNPEKPEEQIPLLFLANMRTFWWMRRFGTARTKPELKAQIEPLWFAGDPRFIAVVAATSRRGSAPRRLHLLYQRTATGRRGIEPTAWNASPAALERARRAGAHVPDSAPSQPHPY
;
A
#
# COMPACT_ATOMS: atom_id res chain seq x y z
N MET A 1 10.40 -8.46 1.05
CA MET A 1 10.98 -8.06 -0.26
C MET A 1 11.76 -9.17 -0.95
N ILE A 2 12.55 -9.96 -0.23
CA ILE A 2 13.35 -11.09 -0.78
C ILE A 2 12.53 -12.01 -1.70
N VAL A 3 11.35 -12.46 -1.28
CA VAL A 3 10.50 -13.36 -2.09
C VAL A 3 10.03 -12.72 -3.42
N ILE A 4 9.78 -11.41 -3.43
CA ILE A 4 9.37 -10.69 -4.64
C ILE A 4 10.56 -10.52 -5.58
N ILE A 5 11.76 -10.26 -5.04
CA ILE A 5 12.98 -10.17 -5.84
C ILE A 5 13.32 -11.55 -6.43
N LEU A 6 13.32 -12.61 -5.61
CA LEU A 6 13.59 -13.98 -6.06
C LEU A 6 12.62 -14.42 -7.15
N ARG A 7 11.32 -14.13 -7.01
CA ARG A 7 10.34 -14.45 -8.05
C ARG A 7 10.59 -13.67 -9.35
N LEU A 8 10.99 -12.39 -9.25
CA LEU A 8 11.27 -11.57 -10.44
C LEU A 8 12.51 -12.08 -11.17
N VAL A 9 13.61 -12.29 -10.42
CA VAL A 9 14.86 -12.87 -10.94
C VAL A 9 14.60 -14.26 -11.50
N GLY A 10 13.78 -15.07 -10.84
CA GLY A 10 13.38 -16.39 -11.32
C GLY A 10 12.67 -16.34 -12.68
N TRP A 11 11.72 -15.42 -12.88
CA TRP A 11 11.06 -15.26 -14.18
C TRP A 11 12.02 -14.77 -15.27
N ILE A 12 12.93 -13.86 -14.94
CA ILE A 12 13.97 -13.39 -15.87
C ILE A 12 14.92 -14.53 -16.25
N ALA A 13 15.36 -15.33 -15.28
CA ALA A 13 16.24 -16.47 -15.50
C ALA A 13 15.56 -17.56 -16.36
N VAL A 14 14.28 -17.87 -16.09
CA VAL A 14 13.48 -18.77 -16.93
C VAL A 14 13.36 -18.23 -18.34
N TRP A 15 13.11 -16.93 -18.51
CA TRP A 15 13.02 -16.30 -19.81
C TRP A 15 14.33 -16.41 -20.60
N VAL A 16 15.46 -16.05 -19.98
CA VAL A 16 16.80 -16.15 -20.60
C VAL A 16 17.16 -17.60 -20.93
N GLY A 17 16.86 -18.54 -20.03
CA GLY A 17 17.11 -19.97 -20.25
C GLY A 17 16.30 -20.55 -21.40
N LEU A 18 15.00 -20.21 -21.49
CA LEU A 18 14.14 -20.62 -22.61
C LEU A 18 14.62 -20.03 -23.93
N LEU A 19 15.05 -18.77 -23.93
CA LEU A 19 15.59 -18.12 -25.13
C LEU A 19 16.91 -18.78 -25.57
N ALA A 20 17.83 -19.04 -24.64
CA ALA A 20 19.10 -19.69 -24.91
C ALA A 20 18.92 -21.12 -25.46
N LEU A 21 17.96 -21.88 -24.93
CA LEU A 21 17.60 -23.20 -25.46
C LEU A 21 17.04 -23.10 -26.87
N LEU A 22 16.08 -22.20 -27.10
CA LEU A 22 15.44 -22.03 -28.40
C LEU A 22 16.42 -21.61 -29.50
N VAL A 23 17.33 -20.67 -29.20
CA VAL A 23 18.27 -20.11 -30.19
C VAL A 23 19.54 -20.96 -30.34
N GLY A 24 20.06 -21.51 -29.24
CA GLY A 24 21.36 -22.17 -29.22
C GLY A 24 21.35 -23.68 -29.45
N PHE A 25 20.23 -24.36 -29.16
CA PHE A 25 20.20 -25.82 -29.09
C PHE A 25 19.07 -26.48 -29.88
N LEU A 26 18.02 -25.73 -30.27
CA LEU A 26 16.83 -26.30 -30.90
C LEU A 26 16.66 -25.83 -32.35
N SER A 27 16.17 -26.74 -33.20
CA SER A 27 15.78 -26.43 -34.57
C SER A 27 14.60 -25.43 -34.61
N PRO A 28 14.51 -24.57 -35.64
CA PRO A 28 13.40 -23.60 -35.80
C PRO A 28 12.00 -24.21 -35.69
N GLY A 29 11.83 -25.51 -35.95
CA GLY A 29 10.57 -26.22 -35.80
C GLY A 29 10.00 -26.26 -34.38
N PHE A 30 10.82 -26.02 -33.34
CA PHE A 30 10.36 -25.97 -31.94
C PHE A 30 9.90 -24.57 -31.48
N THR A 31 10.07 -23.55 -32.31
CA THR A 31 9.59 -22.17 -32.06
C THR A 31 8.15 -22.09 -31.54
N PRO A 32 7.14 -22.75 -32.14
CA PRO A 32 5.75 -22.62 -31.66
C PRO A 32 5.54 -23.17 -30.24
N LEU A 33 6.41 -24.04 -29.73
CA LEU A 33 6.33 -24.57 -28.36
C LEU A 33 6.90 -23.58 -27.34
N PHE A 34 7.99 -22.89 -27.68
CA PHE A 34 8.72 -22.01 -26.76
C PHE A 34 8.22 -20.57 -26.75
N VAL A 35 7.68 -20.07 -27.88
CA VAL A 35 7.13 -18.71 -27.96
C VAL A 35 6.00 -18.45 -26.94
N PRO A 36 5.01 -19.34 -26.74
CA PRO A 36 4.00 -19.16 -25.70
C PRO A 36 4.59 -19.15 -24.28
N LEU A 37 5.62 -19.97 -24.02
CA LEU A 37 6.29 -20.02 -22.71
C LEU A 37 7.08 -18.75 -22.43
N LEU A 38 7.79 -18.22 -23.42
CA LEU A 38 8.47 -16.92 -23.35
C LEU A 38 7.47 -15.79 -23.12
N GLY A 39 6.36 -15.77 -23.87
CA GLY A 39 5.27 -14.81 -23.68
C GLY A 39 4.69 -14.85 -22.27
N TYR A 40 4.46 -16.06 -21.73
CA TYR A 40 3.97 -16.24 -20.37
C TYR A 40 4.99 -15.75 -19.32
N ALA A 41 6.27 -16.07 -19.48
CA ALA A 41 7.32 -15.60 -18.58
C ALA A 41 7.44 -14.06 -18.59
N THR A 42 7.40 -13.44 -19.78
CA THR A 42 7.34 -11.97 -19.93
C THR A 42 6.13 -11.39 -19.20
N PHE A 43 4.94 -11.95 -19.46
CA PHE A 43 3.69 -11.51 -18.82
C PHE A 43 3.80 -11.56 -17.29
N ARG A 44 4.33 -12.64 -16.72
CA ARG A 44 4.53 -12.79 -15.28
C ARG A 44 5.55 -11.80 -14.72
N ALA A 45 6.65 -11.56 -15.42
CA ALA A 45 7.67 -10.58 -15.02
C ALA A 45 7.09 -9.15 -15.00
N VAL A 46 6.36 -8.76 -16.05
CA VAL A 46 5.72 -7.44 -16.17
C VAL A 46 4.68 -7.24 -15.06
N LEU A 47 3.82 -8.24 -14.82
CA LEU A 47 2.83 -8.18 -13.75
C LEU A 47 3.46 -8.01 -12.35
N GLN A 48 4.74 -8.36 -12.19
CA GLN A 48 5.43 -8.29 -10.91
C GLN A 48 6.07 -6.92 -10.64
N LEU A 49 6.29 -6.09 -11.66
CA LEU A 49 6.88 -4.75 -11.51
C LEU A 49 6.07 -3.83 -10.57
N PRO A 50 4.72 -3.75 -10.65
CA PRO A 50 3.93 -2.96 -9.70
C PRO A 50 4.07 -3.43 -8.24
N TYR A 51 4.34 -4.73 -8.03
CA TYR A 51 4.53 -5.28 -6.69
C TYR A 51 5.83 -4.77 -6.06
N PHE A 52 6.85 -4.56 -6.87
CA PHE A 52 8.13 -4.06 -6.42
C PHE A 52 8.02 -2.62 -5.90
N ARG A 53 7.37 -1.73 -6.67
CA ARG A 53 7.15 -0.34 -6.27
C ARG A 53 6.43 -0.26 -4.92
N SER A 54 5.26 -0.87 -4.78
CA SER A 54 4.52 -0.86 -3.50
C SER A 54 5.33 -1.42 -2.33
N SER A 55 6.17 -2.43 -2.56
CA SER A 55 6.99 -3.04 -1.50
C SER A 55 8.07 -2.09 -0.98
N ILE A 56 8.68 -1.30 -1.87
CA ILE A 56 9.65 -0.27 -1.47
C ILE A 56 8.97 0.79 -0.61
N TYR A 57 7.80 1.30 -1.01
CA TYR A 57 7.07 2.28 -0.21
C TYR A 57 6.69 1.73 1.17
N ILE A 58 6.19 0.49 1.23
CA ILE A 58 5.90 -0.18 2.50
C ILE A 58 7.18 -0.23 3.37
N GLN A 59 8.31 -0.66 2.82
CA GLN A 59 9.56 -0.72 3.58
C GLN A 59 10.02 0.66 4.06
N ARG A 60 9.93 1.70 3.23
CA ARG A 60 10.27 3.07 3.60
C ARG A 60 9.41 3.59 4.76
N VAL A 61 8.10 3.30 4.74
CA VAL A 61 7.21 3.65 5.86
C VAL A 61 7.62 2.89 7.11
N LEU A 62 7.85 1.58 7.04
CA LEU A 62 8.22 0.76 8.21
C LEU A 62 9.59 1.10 8.79
N TRP A 63 10.47 1.73 8.02
CA TRP A 63 11.74 2.25 8.53
C TRP A 63 11.59 3.57 9.29
N GLN A 64 10.57 4.37 8.97
CA GLN A 64 10.36 5.69 9.59
C GLN A 64 9.33 5.65 10.72
N TYR A 65 8.40 4.70 10.68
CA TYR A 65 7.29 4.59 11.62
C TYR A 65 7.27 3.20 12.25
N PRO A 66 7.35 3.09 13.59
CA PRO A 66 7.23 1.81 14.27
C PRO A 66 5.81 1.27 14.15
N TRP A 67 5.69 -0.05 14.26
CA TRP A 67 4.39 -0.70 14.33
C TRP A 67 3.65 -0.34 15.62
N GLN A 68 2.37 -0.04 15.47
CA GLN A 68 1.41 0.17 16.54
C GLN A 68 0.27 -0.83 16.37
N LEU A 69 -0.17 -1.41 17.48
CA LEU A 69 -1.31 -2.30 17.49
C LEU A 69 -2.53 -1.50 17.94
N LEU A 70 -3.51 -1.35 17.05
CA LEU A 70 -4.73 -0.60 17.31
C LEU A 70 -5.91 -1.57 17.40
N THR A 71 -6.73 -1.40 18.43
CA THR A 71 -8.00 -2.11 18.63
C THR A 71 -9.16 -1.15 18.35
N ASP A 72 -10.31 -1.71 17.95
CA ASP A 72 -11.56 -0.95 17.75
C ASP A 72 -11.44 0.25 16.79
N VAL A 73 -10.66 0.09 15.72
CA VAL A 73 -10.45 1.15 14.73
C VAL A 73 -11.74 1.40 13.95
N PRO A 74 -12.30 2.64 13.98
CA PRO A 74 -13.50 2.94 13.23
C PRO A 74 -13.26 2.74 11.74
N HIS A 75 -14.16 1.99 11.10
CA HIS A 75 -14.05 1.62 9.71
C HIS A 75 -15.39 1.58 9.01
N GLY A 76 -15.39 2.00 7.75
CA GLY A 76 -16.60 2.08 6.95
C GLY A 76 -16.36 1.80 5.48
N ARG A 77 -17.46 1.52 4.78
CA ARG A 77 -17.50 1.33 3.32
C ARG A 77 -18.42 2.34 2.61
N ASN A 78 -19.07 3.22 3.38
CA ASN A 78 -19.97 4.24 2.86
C ASN A 78 -19.24 5.60 2.85
N LYS A 79 -19.80 6.58 2.13
CA LYS A 79 -19.43 8.00 2.21
C LYS A 79 -19.11 8.42 3.65
N HIS A 80 -17.85 8.73 3.91
CA HIS A 80 -17.44 9.31 5.18
C HIS A 80 -17.94 10.78 5.23
N PRO A 81 -18.40 11.32 6.37
CA PRO A 81 -18.91 12.69 6.45
C PRO A 81 -17.91 13.75 5.95
N GLN A 82 -16.61 13.47 6.07
CA GLN A 82 -15.53 14.35 5.63
C GLN A 82 -14.98 14.02 4.23
N VAL A 83 -15.41 12.91 3.60
CA VAL A 83 -14.93 12.48 2.27
C VAL A 83 -16.14 12.09 1.42
N GLN A 84 -16.42 12.87 0.37
CA GLN A 84 -17.59 12.67 -0.50
C GLN A 84 -17.55 11.38 -1.34
N GLU A 85 -16.43 10.66 -1.32
CA GLU A 85 -16.18 9.49 -2.14
C GLU A 85 -16.64 8.19 -1.47
N ASP A 86 -17.19 7.28 -2.27
CA ASP A 86 -17.73 6.00 -1.82
C ASP A 86 -16.61 4.92 -1.76
N GLU A 87 -15.57 5.21 -0.98
CA GLU A 87 -14.42 4.32 -0.76
C GLU A 87 -14.43 3.75 0.66
N MET A 88 -13.73 2.63 0.87
CA MET A 88 -13.55 2.12 2.25
C MET A 88 -12.54 2.99 2.99
N TRP A 89 -12.75 3.21 4.28
CA TRP A 89 -11.89 4.08 5.07
C TRP A 89 -11.64 3.52 6.46
N PHE A 90 -10.44 3.75 6.99
CA PHE A 90 -10.12 3.64 8.41
C PHE A 90 -9.93 5.05 8.97
N GLU A 91 -10.46 5.31 10.16
CA GLU A 91 -10.11 6.50 10.92
C GLU A 91 -8.91 6.21 11.82
N PHE A 92 -7.91 7.08 11.75
CA PHE A 92 -6.74 6.99 12.62
C PHE A 92 -6.52 8.32 13.36
N PRO A 93 -6.07 8.27 14.62
CA PRO A 93 -5.78 9.48 15.38
C PRO A 93 -4.58 10.22 14.76
N ASN A 94 -4.68 11.55 14.70
CA ASN A 94 -3.58 12.40 14.31
C ASN A 94 -2.47 12.32 15.39
N PRO A 95 -1.21 12.00 15.03
CA PRO A 95 -0.12 11.85 15.99
C PRO A 95 0.20 13.12 16.79
N GLU A 96 -0.11 14.30 16.25
CA GLU A 96 0.10 15.59 16.94
C GLU A 96 -1.15 16.10 17.66
N LYS A 97 -2.33 15.59 17.28
CA LYS A 97 -3.63 15.94 17.88
C LYS A 97 -4.51 14.70 18.00
N PRO A 98 -4.36 13.88 19.06
CA PRO A 98 -5.07 12.60 19.17
C PRO A 98 -6.61 12.71 19.12
N GLU A 99 -7.14 13.90 19.44
CA GLU A 99 -8.57 14.26 19.34
C GLU A 99 -9.10 14.21 17.89
N GLU A 100 -8.23 14.41 16.91
CA GLU A 100 -8.56 14.53 15.50
C GLU A 100 -8.42 13.17 14.81
N GLN A 101 -9.55 12.59 14.41
CA GLN A 101 -9.60 11.37 13.61
C GLN A 101 -9.49 11.73 12.12
N ILE A 102 -8.51 11.12 11.44
CA ILE A 102 -8.25 11.35 10.02
C ILE A 102 -8.67 10.11 9.23
N PRO A 103 -9.63 10.24 8.30
CA PRO A 103 -10.05 9.12 7.45
C PRO A 103 -9.00 8.85 6.36
N LEU A 104 -8.43 7.65 6.37
CA LEU A 104 -7.58 7.13 5.31
C LEU A 104 -8.35 6.17 4.40
N LEU A 105 -8.39 6.50 3.10
CA LEU A 105 -9.14 5.76 2.09
C LEU A 105 -8.33 4.58 1.53
N PHE A 106 -9.02 3.46 1.32
CA PHE A 106 -8.56 2.35 0.49
C PHE A 106 -8.98 2.59 -0.95
N LEU A 107 -8.03 3.02 -1.76
CA LEU A 107 -8.24 3.09 -3.19
C LEU A 107 -8.46 1.69 -3.74
N ALA A 108 -9.70 1.46 -4.20
CA ALA A 108 -10.16 0.15 -4.62
C ALA A 108 -9.29 -0.40 -5.76
N ASN A 109 -8.61 -1.52 -5.51
CA ASN A 109 -7.87 -2.25 -6.52
C ASN A 109 -8.02 -3.75 -6.25
N MET A 110 -7.60 -4.63 -7.18
CA MET A 110 -7.73 -6.08 -6.96
C MET A 110 -7.04 -6.58 -5.67
N ARG A 111 -6.08 -5.83 -5.13
CA ARG A 111 -5.33 -6.17 -3.90
C ARG A 111 -6.11 -5.81 -2.63
N THR A 112 -7.13 -4.96 -2.72
CA THR A 112 -8.05 -4.68 -1.61
C THR A 112 -9.17 -5.69 -1.47
N PHE A 113 -9.31 -6.69 -2.36
CA PHE A 113 -10.45 -7.62 -2.32
C PHE A 113 -10.58 -8.42 -1.02
N TRP A 114 -9.45 -8.84 -0.44
CA TRP A 114 -9.45 -9.49 0.87
C TRP A 114 -9.98 -8.56 1.97
N TRP A 115 -9.60 -7.28 1.92
CA TRP A 115 -10.04 -6.22 2.83
C TRP A 115 -11.52 -5.87 2.60
N MET A 116 -11.95 -5.69 1.35
CA MET A 116 -13.34 -5.40 0.94
C MET A 116 -14.36 -6.38 1.52
N ARG A 117 -14.02 -7.66 1.57
CA ARG A 117 -14.89 -8.71 2.13
C ARG A 117 -15.04 -8.65 3.65
N ARG A 118 -14.17 -7.93 4.36
CA ARG A 118 -14.07 -7.91 5.83
C ARG A 118 -14.42 -6.56 6.44
N PHE A 119 -14.25 -5.49 5.67
CA PHE A 119 -14.71 -4.14 5.97
C PHE A 119 -16.23 -3.97 6.03
N GLY A 120 -16.97 -4.95 5.52
CA GLY A 120 -18.26 -4.70 4.90
C GLY A 120 -19.34 -4.06 5.79
N THR A 121 -20.45 -3.73 5.14
CA THR A 121 -21.65 -3.12 5.72
C THR A 121 -22.23 -3.91 6.90
N ALA A 122 -23.26 -3.37 7.56
CA ALA A 122 -23.92 -3.97 8.74
C ALA A 122 -24.28 -5.47 8.63
N ARG A 123 -24.34 -6.02 7.41
CA ARG A 123 -24.61 -7.44 7.12
C ARG A 123 -23.38 -8.35 7.10
N THR A 124 -22.19 -7.82 7.33
CA THR A 124 -20.94 -8.62 7.33
C THR A 124 -20.84 -9.44 8.59
N LYS A 125 -20.56 -10.75 8.44
CA LYS A 125 -20.42 -11.68 9.57
C LYS A 125 -19.39 -11.15 10.58
N PRO A 126 -19.68 -11.18 11.89
CA PRO A 126 -18.75 -10.68 12.92
C PRO A 126 -17.40 -11.41 12.88
N GLU A 127 -17.37 -12.69 12.51
CA GLU A 127 -16.15 -13.49 12.32
C GLU A 127 -15.20 -12.93 11.24
N LEU A 128 -15.74 -12.25 10.22
CA LEU A 128 -14.95 -11.63 9.17
C LEU A 128 -14.39 -10.28 9.62
N LYS A 129 -15.14 -9.54 10.45
CA LYS A 129 -14.67 -8.30 11.09
C LYS A 129 -13.58 -8.58 12.13
N ALA A 130 -13.74 -9.63 12.93
CA ALA A 130 -12.71 -10.07 13.88
C ALA A 130 -11.38 -10.51 13.21
N GLN A 131 -11.32 -10.65 11.89
CA GLN A 131 -10.06 -10.94 11.18
C GLN A 131 -9.25 -9.69 10.82
N ILE A 132 -9.83 -8.49 10.90
CA ILE A 132 -9.11 -7.23 10.68
C ILE A 132 -8.62 -6.63 12.01
N GLU A 133 -9.26 -6.98 13.12
CA GLU A 133 -8.87 -6.57 14.47
C GLU A 133 -8.09 -7.68 15.19
N PRO A 134 -7.04 -7.35 15.97
CA PRO A 134 -6.41 -6.03 16.06
C PRO A 134 -5.64 -5.66 14.78
N LEU A 135 -5.62 -4.36 14.46
CA LEU A 135 -5.02 -3.80 13.27
C LEU A 135 -3.59 -3.33 13.56
N TRP A 136 -2.63 -3.78 12.77
CA TRP A 136 -1.28 -3.25 12.79
C TRP A 136 -1.23 -1.99 11.94
N PHE A 137 -0.78 -0.88 12.52
CA PHE A 137 -0.65 0.42 11.87
C PHE A 137 0.78 0.93 11.97
N ALA A 138 1.31 1.50 10.90
CA ALA A 138 2.58 2.22 10.90
C ALA A 138 2.52 3.35 9.87
N GLY A 139 2.68 4.59 10.30
CA GLY A 139 2.66 5.74 9.40
C GLY A 139 2.16 7.02 10.04
N ASP A 140 1.89 8.00 9.18
CA ASP A 140 1.19 9.23 9.53
C ASP A 140 -0.08 9.31 8.68
N PRO A 141 -1.29 9.28 9.29
CA PRO A 141 -2.53 9.21 8.54
C PRO A 141 -2.80 10.46 7.70
N ARG A 142 -2.11 11.57 7.96
CA ARG A 142 -2.17 12.79 7.13
C ARG A 142 -1.60 12.58 5.73
N PHE A 143 -0.66 11.64 5.59
CA PHE A 143 0.14 11.48 4.38
C PHE A 143 0.15 10.05 3.86
N ILE A 144 0.72 9.13 4.63
CA ILE A 144 1.02 7.76 4.20
C ILE A 144 1.06 6.83 5.40
N ALA A 145 0.41 5.67 5.26
CA ALA A 145 0.43 4.64 6.29
C ALA A 145 0.44 3.24 5.70
N VAL A 146 0.93 2.30 6.48
CA VAL A 146 0.84 0.88 6.21
C VAL A 146 -0.07 0.27 7.26
N VAL A 147 -1.05 -0.48 6.79
CA VAL A 147 -1.92 -1.30 7.64
C VAL A 147 -1.70 -2.78 7.36
N ALA A 148 -1.85 -3.59 8.40
CA ALA A 148 -1.78 -5.04 8.27
C ALA A 148 -2.77 -5.71 9.24
N ALA A 149 -3.40 -6.77 8.75
CA ALA A 149 -4.24 -7.61 9.59
C ALA A 149 -3.39 -8.57 10.42
N THR A 150 -3.86 -8.92 11.60
CA THR A 150 -3.18 -9.91 12.44
C THR A 150 -3.28 -11.30 11.81
N SER A 151 -2.19 -12.08 11.86
CA SER A 151 -2.20 -13.46 11.39
C SER A 151 -3.13 -14.34 12.24
N ARG A 152 -3.63 -15.46 11.70
CA ARG A 152 -4.43 -16.44 12.48
C ARG A 152 -3.74 -16.97 13.75
N ARG A 153 -2.41 -16.85 13.85
CA ARG A 153 -1.62 -17.24 15.04
C ARG A 153 -1.26 -16.05 15.94
N GLY A 154 -1.85 -14.88 15.72
CA GLY A 154 -1.72 -13.70 16.59
C GLY A 154 -0.37 -12.95 16.53
N SER A 155 0.70 -13.57 16.04
CA SER A 155 2.05 -13.10 16.33
C SER A 155 2.73 -12.20 15.29
N ALA A 156 2.08 -11.91 14.15
CA ALA A 156 2.73 -11.17 13.07
C ALA A 156 1.75 -10.42 12.16
N PRO A 157 2.16 -9.23 11.65
CA PRO A 157 1.41 -8.51 10.62
C PRO A 157 1.37 -9.32 9.32
N ARG A 158 0.17 -9.53 8.78
CA ARG A 158 -0.06 -10.13 7.45
C ARG A 158 -0.93 -9.22 6.60
N ARG A 159 -0.96 -9.49 5.30
CA ARG A 159 -1.79 -8.75 4.32
C ARG A 159 -1.52 -7.23 4.31
N LEU A 160 -0.24 -6.87 4.42
CA LEU A 160 0.25 -5.49 4.32
C LEU A 160 -0.42 -4.72 3.17
N HIS A 161 -0.95 -3.55 3.48
CA HIS A 161 -1.53 -2.65 2.52
C HIS A 161 -1.02 -1.23 2.76
N LEU A 162 -0.64 -0.55 1.68
CA LEU A 162 -0.22 0.83 1.73
C LEU A 162 -1.44 1.72 1.52
N LEU A 163 -1.72 2.57 2.48
CA LEU A 163 -2.71 3.64 2.43
C LEU A 163 -1.99 4.96 2.20
N TYR A 164 -2.58 5.82 1.38
CA TYR A 164 -2.03 7.12 1.08
C TYR A 164 -3.17 8.11 0.90
N GLN A 165 -2.96 9.33 1.40
CA GLN A 165 -3.86 10.42 1.06
C GLN A 165 -3.64 10.81 -0.40
N ARG A 166 -4.71 11.11 -1.14
CA ARG A 166 -4.59 11.50 -2.56
C ARG A 166 -3.63 12.67 -2.76
N THR A 167 -3.65 13.64 -1.85
CA THR A 167 -2.75 14.80 -1.84
C THR A 167 -1.29 14.43 -1.59
N ALA A 168 -1.02 13.29 -0.95
CA ALA A 168 0.33 12.80 -0.67
C ALA A 168 0.91 11.91 -1.79
N THR A 169 0.18 11.66 -2.88
CA THR A 169 0.64 10.77 -3.97
C THR A 169 1.59 11.42 -4.97
N GLY A 170 1.59 12.74 -5.07
CA GLY A 170 2.28 13.46 -6.15
C GLY A 170 1.65 13.23 -7.52
N ARG A 171 0.35 12.91 -7.58
CA ARG A 171 -0.38 12.80 -8.85
C ARG A 171 -0.52 14.20 -9.46
N ARG A 172 -0.21 14.30 -10.76
CA ARG A 172 -0.29 15.56 -11.51
C ARG A 172 -1.69 16.19 -11.36
N GLY A 173 -1.73 17.45 -10.94
CA GLY A 173 -2.97 18.22 -10.72
C GLY A 173 -3.58 18.09 -9.31
N ILE A 174 -2.92 17.40 -8.37
CA ILE A 174 -3.33 17.38 -6.96
C ILE A 174 -2.23 18.03 -6.13
N GLU A 175 -2.54 19.17 -5.52
CA GLU A 175 -1.60 19.88 -4.66
C GLU A 175 -1.40 19.18 -3.30
N PRO A 176 -0.18 19.14 -2.77
CA PRO A 176 0.08 18.55 -1.47
C PRO A 176 -0.55 19.37 -0.35
N THR A 177 -1.14 18.71 0.64
CA THR A 177 -1.73 19.38 1.82
C THR A 177 -0.75 19.29 2.97
N ALA A 178 -0.43 20.43 3.61
CA ALA A 178 0.51 20.46 4.74
C ALA A 178 -0.06 19.85 6.03
N TRP A 179 -1.38 19.82 6.19
CA TRP A 179 -2.09 19.37 7.39
C TRP A 179 -1.59 20.04 8.69
N ASN A 180 -1.04 21.25 8.60
CA ASN A 180 -0.37 21.96 9.69
C ASN A 180 0.65 21.09 10.46
N ALA A 181 1.25 20.11 9.76
CA ALA A 181 2.19 19.19 10.37
C ALA A 181 3.50 19.88 10.74
N SER A 182 4.11 19.44 11.84
CA SER A 182 5.43 19.94 12.20
C SER A 182 6.46 19.69 11.08
N PRO A 183 7.50 20.53 10.95
CA PRO A 183 8.56 20.31 9.95
C PRO A 183 9.20 18.92 10.07
N ALA A 184 9.36 18.41 11.29
CA ALA A 184 9.87 17.06 11.54
C ALA A 184 8.94 15.95 11.01
N ALA A 185 7.63 16.14 11.10
CA ALA A 185 6.65 15.20 10.55
C ALA A 185 6.63 15.22 9.02
N LEU A 186 6.72 16.41 8.40
CA LEU A 186 6.84 16.56 6.95
C LEU A 186 8.12 15.89 6.42
N GLU A 187 9.25 16.12 7.07
CA GLU A 187 10.54 15.50 6.72
C GLU A 187 10.47 13.97 6.81
N ARG A 188 9.86 13.44 7.87
CA ARG A 188 9.67 11.99 8.06
C ARG A 188 8.75 11.40 6.99
N ALA A 189 7.66 12.08 6.66
CA ALA A 189 6.73 11.68 5.60
C ALA A 189 7.42 11.69 4.22
N ARG A 190 8.25 12.70 3.93
CA ARG A 190 9.08 12.78 2.73
C ARG A 190 10.05 11.61 2.62
N ARG A 191 10.73 11.24 3.72
CA ARG A 191 11.59 10.04 3.78
C ARG A 191 10.81 8.75 3.57
N ALA A 192 9.58 8.66 4.05
CA ALA A 192 8.68 7.54 3.81
C ALA A 192 8.14 7.48 2.36
N GLY A 193 8.33 8.56 1.57
CA GLY A 193 7.98 8.64 0.16
C GLY A 193 6.68 9.38 -0.13
N ALA A 194 6.07 10.04 0.86
CA ALA A 194 4.95 10.95 0.63
C ALA A 194 5.41 12.21 -0.12
N HIS A 195 4.54 12.71 -1.00
CA HIS A 195 4.69 14.03 -1.60
C HIS A 195 4.09 15.06 -0.63
N VAL A 196 4.94 15.91 -0.06
CA VAL A 196 4.57 16.92 0.94
C VAL A 196 5.03 18.29 0.49
N PRO A 197 4.39 19.39 0.93
CA PRO A 197 4.82 20.74 0.59
C PRO A 197 6.27 21.00 1.02
N ASP A 198 6.96 21.87 0.28
CA ASP A 198 8.35 22.24 0.57
C ASP A 198 8.50 23.12 1.82
N SER A 199 7.44 23.84 2.20
CA SER A 199 7.37 24.69 3.38
C SER A 199 6.15 24.34 4.25
N ALA A 200 6.36 24.26 5.56
CA ALA A 200 5.25 24.32 6.50
C ALA A 200 4.56 25.69 6.31
N PRO A 201 3.21 25.78 6.29
CA PRO A 201 2.53 27.05 6.22
C PRO A 201 3.03 27.93 7.39
N SER A 202 3.61 29.08 7.06
CA SER A 202 3.96 30.12 8.02
C SER A 202 2.70 30.43 8.83
N GLN A 203 2.74 30.17 10.15
CA GLN A 203 1.64 30.57 11.02
C GLN A 203 1.34 32.06 10.80
N PRO A 204 0.07 32.46 10.59
CA PRO A 204 -0.27 33.87 10.63
C PRO A 204 0.01 34.37 12.04
N HIS A 205 0.88 35.37 12.17
CA HIS A 205 1.06 36.10 13.41
C HIS A 205 -0.30 36.66 13.86
N PRO A 206 -0.79 36.35 15.08
CA PRO A 206 -1.89 37.10 15.65
C PRO A 206 -1.36 38.49 16.03
N TYR A 207 -1.91 39.52 15.39
CA TYR A 207 -1.89 40.90 15.91
C TYR A 207 -3.05 41.09 16.87
#